data_AF-A0A8T4VVD5-F1
#
_entry.id   AF-A0A8T4VVD5-F1
#
_cell.length_a   1.000
_cell.length_b   1.000
_cell.length_c   1.000
_cell.angle_alpha   90.00
_cell.angle_beta   90.00
_cell.angle_gamma   90.00
#
_symmetry.space_group_name_H-M   'P 1'
#
loop_
_entity.id
_entity.type
_entity.pdbx_description
1 polymer ?
#
loop_
_entity_poly.entity_id
_entity_poly.type
_entity_poly.pdbx_seq_one_letter_code
_entity_poly.pdbx_strand_id
1 'polypeptide(L)' 'MDMKNMNIFTILSGLLFLAGIGFYIWWGIRFGVWADIGIYSVAIVFILGGIIGMLLSLYEQPSKQ' A
#
# COMPACT_ATOMS: atom_id res chain seq x y z
N MET A 1 -12.74 6.95 11.22
CA MET A 1 -11.56 7.47 10.49
C MET A 1 -12.01 8.75 9.81
N ASP A 2 -11.52 9.91 10.25
CA ASP A 2 -11.92 11.18 9.66
C ASP A 2 -11.20 11.34 8.30
N MET A 3 -11.93 11.23 7.19
CA MET A 3 -11.36 11.34 5.85
C MET A 3 -10.97 12.77 5.46
N LYS A 4 -11.20 13.74 6.35
CA LYS A 4 -10.87 15.15 6.13
C LYS A 4 -9.36 15.43 6.10
N ASN A 5 -8.54 14.53 6.65
CA ASN A 5 -7.08 14.63 6.68
C ASN A 5 -6.39 13.92 5.50
N MET A 6 -7.10 13.58 4.42
CA MET A 6 -6.49 13.00 3.23
C MET A 6 -5.50 13.98 2.59
N ASN A 7 -4.21 13.75 2.83
CA ASN A 7 -3.11 14.49 2.23
C ASN A 7 -2.48 13.68 1.08
N ILE A 8 -1.46 14.25 0.44
CA ILE A 8 -0.75 13.58 -0.65
C ILE A 8 -0.09 12.26 -0.22
N PHE A 9 0.35 12.15 1.03
CA PHE A 9 0.94 10.92 1.58
C PHE A 9 -0.09 9.81 1.73
N THR A 10 -1.34 10.12 2.10
CA THR A 10 -2.43 9.13 2.10
C THR A 10 -2.67 8.58 0.69
N ILE A 11 -2.68 9.45 -0.32
CA ILE A 11 -2.86 9.06 -1.73
C ILE A 11 -1.68 8.20 -2.20
N LEU A 12 -0.45 8.63 -1.95
CA LEU A 12 0.76 7.88 -2.31
C LEU A 12 0.80 6.51 -1.63
N SER A 13 0.41 6.43 -0.35
CA SER A 13 0.33 5.17 0.38
C SER A 13 -0.75 4.24 -0.18
N GLY A 14 -1.89 4.80 -0.59
CA GLY A 14 -2.93 4.05 -1.30
C GLY A 14 -2.45 3.50 -2.65
N LEU A 15 -1.73 4.31 -3.44
CA LEU A 15 -1.13 3.87 -4.69
C LEU A 15 -0.09 2.76 -4.48
N LEU A 16 0.72 2.88 -3.41
CA LEU A 16 1.70 1.86 -3.04
C LEU A 16 1.03 0.53 -2.70
N PHE A 17 -0.05 0.57 -1.91
CA PHE A 17 -0.85 -0.60 -1.57
C PHE A 17 -1.44 -1.26 -2.83
N LEU A 18 -2.06 -0.46 -3.71
CA LEU A 18 -2.62 -0.96 -4.97
C LEU A 18 -1.55 -1.52 -5.90
N ALA A 19 -0.35 -0.92 -5.94
CA ALA A 19 0.77 -1.44 -6.70
C ALA A 19 1.22 -2.82 -6.19
N GLY A 20 1.23 -3.04 -4.87
CA GLY A 20 1.53 -4.36 -4.28
C GLY A 20 0.53 -5.44 -4.69
N ILE A 21 -0.77 -5.14 -4.61
CA ILE A 21 -1.84 -6.07 -5.06
C ILE A 21 -1.74 -6.30 -6.57
N GLY A 22 -1.62 -5.22 -7.35
CA GLY A 22 -1.52 -5.28 -8.80
C GLY A 22 -0.31 -6.10 -9.25
N PHE A 23 0.85 -5.92 -8.62
CA PHE A 23 2.05 -6.71 -8.87
C PHE A 23 1.82 -8.20 -8.63
N TYR A 24 1.22 -8.57 -7.49
CA TYR A 24 0.95 -9.98 -7.16
C TYR A 24 -0.01 -10.61 -8.17
N ILE A 25 -1.12 -9.94 -8.49
CA ILE A 25 -2.10 -10.43 -9.46
C ILE A 25 -1.50 -10.54 -10.86
N TRP A 26 -0.80 -9.50 -11.30
CA TRP A 26 -0.15 -9.48 -12.61
C TRP A 26 0.85 -10.63 -12.75
N TRP A 27 1.65 -10.88 -11.71
CA TRP A 27 2.58 -12.00 -11.71
C TRP A 27 1.88 -13.35 -11.82
N GLY A 28 0.86 -13.58 -10.98
CA GLY A 28 0.10 -14.83 -10.97
C GLY A 28 -0.54 -15.12 -12.34
N ILE A 29 -1.07 -14.10 -13.00
CA ILE A 29 -1.64 -14.22 -14.36
C ILE A 29 -0.53 -14.46 -15.39
N ARG A 30 0.59 -13.72 -15.32
CA ARG A 30 1.63 -13.73 -16.35
C ARG A 30 2.45 -15.02 -16.36
N PHE A 31 2.77 -15.53 -15.18
CA PHE A 31 3.69 -16.65 -14.99
C PHE A 31 3.01 -17.92 -14.45
N GLY A 32 1.75 -17.85 -14.03
CA GLY A 32 1.03 -19.00 -13.46
C GLY A 32 1.50 -19.41 -12.06
N VAL A 33 2.40 -18.62 -11.45
CA VAL A 33 2.99 -18.90 -10.14
C VAL A 33 2.35 -17.98 -9.11
N TRP A 34 1.64 -18.58 -8.16
CA TRP A 34 0.96 -17.86 -7.08
C TRP A 34 1.67 -18.03 -5.73
N ALA A 35 2.40 -19.12 -5.54
CA ALA A 35 3.06 -19.49 -4.30
C ALA A 35 4.58 -19.46 -4.44
N ASP A 36 5.14 -18.26 -4.39
CA ASP A 36 6.59 -18.03 -4.45
C ASP A 36 7.00 -17.00 -3.40
N ILE A 37 8.01 -17.38 -2.61
CA ILE A 37 8.50 -16.58 -1.49
C ILE A 37 9.09 -15.24 -1.94
N GLY A 38 9.68 -15.18 -3.13
CA GLY A 38 10.24 -13.97 -3.72
C GLY A 38 9.13 -12.97 -4.03
N ILE A 39 8.07 -13.40 -4.71
CA ILE A 39 6.91 -12.54 -5.02
C ILE A 39 6.28 -12.04 -3.73
N TYR A 40 6.07 -12.93 -2.75
CA TYR A 40 5.46 -12.57 -1.47
C TYR A 40 6.30 -11.55 -0.71
N SER A 41 7.62 -11.72 -0.70
CA SER A 41 8.53 -10.78 -0.03
C SER A 41 8.47 -9.37 -0.63
N VAL A 42 8.30 -9.26 -1.94
CA VAL A 42 8.13 -7.97 -2.62
C VAL A 42 6.73 -7.42 -2.35
N ALA A 43 5.68 -8.19 -2.63
CA ALA A 43 4.29 -7.76 -2.50
C ALA A 43 3.97 -7.28 -1.07
N ILE A 44 4.47 -7.97 -0.04
CA ILE A 44 4.17 -7.62 1.35
C ILE A 44 4.77 -6.29 1.78
N VAL A 45 5.92 -5.89 1.23
CA VAL A 45 6.54 -4.58 1.50
C VAL A 45 5.64 -3.47 0.97
N PHE A 46 5.12 -3.60 -0.25
CA PHE A 46 4.20 -2.63 -0.85
C PHE A 46 2.85 -2.59 -0.13
N ILE A 47 2.29 -3.76 0.20
CA ILE A 47 0.98 -3.87 0.87
C ILE A 47 1.06 -3.30 2.28
N LEU A 48 1.98 -3.80 3.11
CA LEU A 48 2.11 -3.33 4.50
C LEU A 48 2.60 -1.89 4.56
N GLY A 49 3.55 -1.50 3.70
CA GLY A 49 4.02 -0.12 3.61
C GLY A 49 2.89 0.84 3.26
N GLY A 50 2.03 0.47 2.30
CA GLY A 50 0.85 1.26 1.94
C GLY A 50 -0.19 1.33 3.05
N ILE A 51 -0.47 0.22 3.73
CA ILE A 51 -1.39 0.20 4.89
C ILE A 51 -0.85 1.09 6.02
N ILE A 52 0.41 0.90 6.41
CA ILE A 52 1.04 1.65 7.50
C ILE A 52 1.11 3.14 7.13
N GLY A 53 1.52 3.47 5.90
CA GLY A 53 1.58 4.85 5.43
C GLY A 53 0.22 5.55 5.44
N MET A 54 -0.85 4.86 5.02
CA MET A 54 -2.21 5.39 5.12
C MET A 54 -2.63 5.59 6.58
N LEU A 55 -2.35 4.61 7.47
CA LEU A 55 -2.68 4.71 8.89
C LEU A 55 -1.97 5.88 9.57
N LEU A 56 -0.67 6.03 9.34
CA LEU A 56 0.12 7.13 9.90
C LEU A 56 -0.38 8.47 9.37
N SER A 57 -0.56 8.58 8.06
CA SER A 57 -1.00 9.82 7.42
C SER A 57 -2.38 10.28 7.87
N LEU A 58 -3.29 9.33 8.15
CA LEU A 58 -4.64 9.64 8.67
C LEU A 58 -4.66 9.87 10.19
N TYR A 59 -3.69 9.34 10.92
CA TYR A 59 -3.53 9.56 12.36
C TYR A 59 -2.87 10.91 12.66
N GLU A 60 -1.99 11.38 11.76
CA GLU A 60 -1.39 12.71 11.82
C GLU A 60 -2.50 13.76 11.78
N GLN A 61 -2.82 14.36 12.93
CA GLN A 61 -3.65 15.54 12.95
C GLN A 61 -2.85 16.69 12.33
N PRO A 62 -3.45 17.54 11.48
CA PRO A 62 -2.78 18.75 11.07
C PRO A 62 -2.51 19.54 12.36
N SER A 63 -1.26 19.53 12.81
CA SER A 63 -0.84 20.40 13.89
C SER A 63 -1.20 21.80 13.42
N LYS A 64 -2.10 22.44 14.16
CA LYS A 64 -2.45 23.85 13.93
C LYS A 64 -1.13 24.62 14.02
N GLN A 65 -0.56 24.97 12.87
CA GLN A 65 0.40 26.07 12.77
C GLN A 65 -0.34 27.37 13.04
#